data_AF-A0A7W7D2R9-F1
#
_entry.id   AF-A0A7W7D2R9-F1
#
_cell.length_a   1.000
_cell.length_b   1.000
_cell.length_c   1.000
_cell.angle_alpha   90.00
_cell.angle_beta   90.00
_cell.angle_gamma   90.00
#
_symmetry.space_group_name_H-M   'P 1'
#
loop_
_entity.id
_entity.type
_entity.pdbx_description
1 polymer ?
#
loop_
_entity_poly.entity_id
_entity_poly.type
_entity_poly.pdbx_seq_one_letter_code
_entity_poly.pdbx_strand_id
1 'polypeptide(L)'
;MVIIEDRIERAKEAYERAVYQGDTSMLADAEEALDAVEADAALARGKLLHARFQSAAGAPAVEDPAELPLFERALDLYRAVGDTRGEAAALFWIGCLHQFIRRDDETAVPCLQRSYRLAAESGDAGIQSEALRHLGIAAHAAGRLDSARDQLEESSRLRRESGNLPGVASNMIGLAYIAAAQDRPADAIAILDEAQVIARAHQAHAIVRHIEQARTAM
;
A
#
# COMPACT_ATOMS: atom_id res chain seq x y z
N MET A 1 -15.40 7.86 -13.65
CA MET A 1 -16.84 7.53 -13.62
C MET A 1 -17.29 6.96 -14.95
N VAL A 2 -17.05 7.66 -16.07
CA VAL A 2 -17.41 7.21 -17.44
C VAL A 2 -16.93 5.80 -17.80
N ILE A 3 -15.72 5.37 -17.41
CA ILE A 3 -15.16 4.04 -17.79
C ILE A 3 -15.85 2.86 -17.05
N ILE A 4 -16.28 3.05 -15.80
CA ILE A 4 -16.94 1.97 -15.03
C ILE A 4 -18.40 1.85 -15.45
N GLU A 5 -19.09 2.99 -15.64
CA GLU A 5 -20.45 3.03 -16.19
C GLU A 5 -20.49 2.37 -17.57
N ASP A 6 -19.47 2.59 -18.40
CA ASP A 6 -19.30 1.94 -19.71
C ASP A 6 -19.14 0.41 -19.60
N ARG A 7 -18.42 -0.11 -18.60
CA ARG A 7 -18.27 -1.58 -18.41
C ARG A 7 -19.56 -2.27 -17.97
N ILE A 8 -20.31 -1.65 -17.05
CA ILE A 8 -21.59 -2.19 -16.59
C ILE A 8 -22.62 -2.15 -17.72
N GLU A 9 -22.62 -1.09 -18.53
CA GLU A 9 -23.54 -0.97 -19.66
C GLU A 9 -23.23 -2.01 -20.75
N ARG A 10 -21.96 -2.23 -21.08
CA ARG A 10 -21.55 -3.30 -22.01
C ARG A 10 -21.97 -4.69 -21.56
N ALA A 11 -21.96 -4.97 -20.26
CA ALA A 11 -22.45 -6.24 -19.75
C ALA A 11 -23.97 -6.42 -19.96
N LYS A 12 -24.75 -5.33 -19.85
CA LYS A 12 -26.18 -5.37 -20.18
C LYS A 12 -26.38 -5.59 -21.67
N GLU A 13 -25.65 -4.89 -22.53
CA GLU A 13 -25.72 -5.08 -23.99
C GLU A 13 -25.35 -6.52 -24.39
N ALA A 14 -24.30 -7.08 -23.80
CA ALA A 14 -23.88 -8.47 -24.03
C ALA A 14 -24.99 -9.46 -23.61
N TYR A 15 -25.63 -9.23 -22.45
CA TYR A 15 -26.79 -10.00 -22.01
C TYR A 15 -27.96 -9.90 -23.01
N GLU A 16 -28.32 -8.69 -23.47
CA GLU A 16 -29.43 -8.49 -24.40
C GLU A 16 -29.18 -9.18 -25.75
N ARG A 17 -27.95 -9.10 -26.27
CA ARG A 17 -27.55 -9.80 -27.50
C ARG A 17 -27.62 -11.32 -27.33
N ALA A 18 -27.13 -11.84 -26.21
CA ALA A 18 -27.18 -13.27 -25.92
C ALA A 18 -28.63 -13.77 -25.84
N VAL A 19 -29.49 -13.06 -25.11
CA VAL A 19 -30.88 -13.50 -24.85
C VAL A 19 -31.80 -13.28 -26.05
N TYR A 20 -31.73 -12.11 -26.69
CA TYR A 20 -32.68 -11.75 -27.74
C TYR A 20 -32.19 -12.05 -29.16
N GLN A 21 -30.87 -12.14 -29.37
CA GLN A 21 -30.27 -12.34 -30.69
C GLN A 21 -29.51 -13.66 -30.80
N GLY A 22 -29.32 -14.40 -29.69
CA GLY A 22 -28.58 -15.67 -29.65
C GLY A 22 -27.06 -15.51 -29.79
N ASP A 23 -26.55 -14.29 -29.68
CA ASP A 23 -25.12 -13.99 -29.84
C ASP A 23 -24.42 -13.91 -28.49
N THR A 24 -23.63 -14.94 -28.17
CA THR A 24 -22.89 -15.07 -26.91
C THR A 24 -21.44 -14.57 -27.00
N SER A 25 -21.03 -14.03 -28.15
CA SER A 25 -19.61 -13.69 -28.41
C SER A 25 -19.02 -12.67 -27.44
N MET A 26 -19.86 -11.83 -26.81
CA MET A 26 -19.42 -10.77 -25.91
C MET A 26 -19.47 -11.14 -24.42
N LEU A 27 -19.99 -12.32 -24.06
CA LEU A 27 -20.23 -12.65 -22.64
C LEU A 27 -18.92 -12.76 -21.85
N ALA A 28 -17.90 -13.43 -22.40
CA ALA A 28 -16.62 -13.59 -21.73
C ALA A 28 -15.93 -12.25 -21.46
N ASP A 29 -15.84 -11.39 -22.49
CA ASP A 29 -15.24 -10.06 -22.35
C ASP A 29 -16.01 -9.17 -21.36
N ALA A 30 -17.34 -9.31 -21.30
CA ALA A 30 -18.17 -8.59 -20.34
C ALA A 30 -17.95 -9.09 -18.90
N GLU A 31 -17.84 -10.41 -18.70
CA GLU A 31 -17.52 -11.02 -17.40
C GLU A 31 -16.14 -10.57 -16.91
N GLU A 32 -15.11 -10.64 -17.76
CA GLU A 32 -13.75 -10.18 -17.43
C GLU A 32 -13.72 -8.68 -17.07
N ALA A 33 -14.48 -7.86 -17.81
CA ALA A 33 -14.58 -6.43 -17.50
C ALA A 33 -15.26 -6.15 -16.15
N LEU A 34 -16.27 -6.96 -15.77
CA LEU A 34 -16.92 -6.86 -14.47
C LEU A 34 -16.01 -7.34 -13.34
N ASP A 35 -15.24 -8.41 -13.56
CA ASP A 35 -14.23 -8.89 -12.61
C ASP A 35 -13.20 -7.80 -12.28
N ALA A 36 -12.73 -7.05 -13.28
CA ALA A 36 -11.85 -5.91 -13.05
C ALA A 36 -12.51 -4.79 -12.22
N VAL A 37 -13.79 -4.50 -12.45
CA VAL A 37 -14.55 -3.51 -11.65
C VAL A 37 -14.73 -4.00 -10.21
N GLU A 38 -15.02 -5.29 -10.02
CA GLU A 38 -15.16 -5.88 -8.70
C GLU A 38 -13.82 -5.86 -7.94
N ALA A 39 -12.70 -6.14 -8.62
CA ALA A 39 -11.37 -6.09 -8.04
C ALA A 39 -11.06 -4.70 -7.47
N ASP A 40 -11.28 -3.65 -8.27
CA ASP A 40 -11.08 -2.26 -7.88
C ASP A 40 -11.97 -1.87 -6.70
N ALA A 41 -13.24 -2.30 -6.73
CA ALA A 41 -14.20 -2.01 -5.67
C ALA A 41 -13.84 -2.73 -4.36
N ALA A 42 -13.41 -3.99 -4.43
CA ALA A 42 -12.99 -4.77 -3.27
C ALA A 42 -11.74 -4.15 -2.64
N LEU A 43 -10.72 -3.83 -3.44
CA LEU A 43 -9.50 -3.15 -2.98
C LEU A 43 -9.82 -1.81 -2.31
N ALA A 44 -10.67 -0.99 -2.94
CA ALA A 44 -11.06 0.31 -2.39
C ALA A 44 -11.81 0.19 -1.06
N ARG A 45 -12.73 -0.78 -0.94
CA ARG A 45 -13.45 -1.04 0.32
C ARG A 45 -12.50 -1.50 1.41
N GLY A 46 -11.57 -2.43 1.12
CA GLY A 46 -10.58 -2.88 2.09
C GLY A 46 -9.72 -1.72 2.62
N LYS A 47 -9.26 -0.82 1.73
CA LYS A 47 -8.51 0.38 2.12
C LYS A 47 -9.27 1.31 3.06
N LEU A 48 -10.59 1.42 2.88
CA LEU A 48 -11.44 2.22 3.77
C LEU A 48 -11.54 1.60 5.17
N LEU A 49 -11.64 0.26 5.26
CA LEU A 49 -11.62 -0.45 6.55
C LEU A 49 -10.28 -0.27 7.25
N HIS A 50 -9.18 -0.43 6.50
CA HIS A 50 -7.83 -0.21 7.01
C HIS A 50 -7.62 1.20 7.55
N ALA A 51 -8.08 2.22 6.80
CA ALA A 51 -7.99 3.61 7.22
C ALA A 51 -8.83 3.89 8.47
N ARG A 52 -10.01 3.28 8.60
CA ARG A 52 -10.84 3.39 9.80
C ARG A 52 -10.11 2.84 11.03
N PHE A 53 -9.49 1.67 10.91
CA PHE A 53 -8.67 1.09 11.97
C PHE A 53 -7.59 2.08 12.44
N GLN A 54 -6.86 2.72 11.52
CA GLN A 54 -5.82 3.70 11.86
C GLN A 54 -6.38 4.98 12.51
N SER A 55 -7.60 5.38 12.15
CA SER A 55 -8.25 6.61 12.62
C SER A 55 -8.98 6.47 13.96
N ALA A 56 -9.12 5.26 14.50
CA ALA A 56 -9.86 5.00 15.73
C ALA A 56 -9.14 5.62 16.95
N ALA A 57 -9.43 6.89 17.21
CA ALA A 57 -8.88 7.61 18.36
C ALA A 57 -9.58 7.18 19.66
N GLY A 58 -8.83 6.60 20.60
CA GLY A 58 -9.24 6.45 22.01
C GLY A 58 -10.03 5.18 22.38
N ALA A 59 -10.34 4.29 21.44
CA ALA A 59 -10.82 2.93 21.71
C ALA A 59 -9.83 1.91 21.11
N PRO A 60 -9.70 0.70 21.67
CA PRO A 60 -8.92 -0.34 21.02
C PRO A 60 -9.55 -0.61 19.64
N ALA A 61 -8.82 -0.26 18.59
CA ALA A 61 -9.23 -0.53 17.22
C ALA A 61 -9.37 -2.04 17.07
N VAL A 62 -10.55 -2.50 16.64
CA VAL A 62 -10.82 -3.90 16.36
C VAL A 62 -10.69 -4.10 14.86
N GLU A 63 -9.98 -5.17 14.46
CA GLU A 63 -9.91 -5.59 13.06
C GLU A 63 -11.33 -5.81 12.52
N ASP A 64 -11.66 -5.21 11.38
CA ASP A 64 -12.90 -5.53 10.69
C ASP A 64 -12.71 -6.88 9.96
N PRO A 65 -13.49 -7.93 10.30
CA PRO A 65 -13.29 -9.25 9.71
C PRO A 65 -13.51 -9.29 8.19
N ALA A 66 -14.10 -8.25 7.59
CA ALA A 66 -14.24 -8.12 6.15
C ALA A 66 -12.97 -7.60 5.45
N GLU A 67 -11.99 -7.02 6.16
CA GLU A 67 -10.83 -6.37 5.55
C GLU A 67 -9.94 -7.33 4.75
N LEU A 68 -9.52 -8.45 5.36
CA LEU A 68 -8.71 -9.45 4.67
C LEU A 68 -9.44 -10.08 3.48
N PRO A 69 -10.70 -10.57 3.61
CA PRO A 69 -11.45 -11.13 2.49
C PRO A 69 -11.60 -10.17 1.30
N LEU A 70 -11.69 -8.86 1.54
CA LEU A 70 -11.75 -7.86 0.46
C LEU A 70 -10.44 -7.78 -0.32
N PHE A 71 -9.29 -7.81 0.36
CA PHE A 71 -8.00 -7.82 -0.32
C PHE A 71 -7.71 -9.15 -1.02
N GLU A 72 -8.11 -10.28 -0.44
CA GLU A 72 -8.00 -11.60 -1.08
C GLU A 72 -8.89 -11.69 -2.33
N ARG A 73 -10.13 -11.19 -2.26
CA ARG A 73 -11.03 -11.13 -3.42
C ARG A 73 -10.45 -10.26 -4.53
N ALA A 74 -9.90 -9.09 -4.20
CA ALA A 74 -9.22 -8.24 -5.18
C ALA A 74 -8.02 -8.95 -5.80
N LEU A 75 -7.22 -9.65 -4.99
CA LEU A 75 -6.05 -10.40 -5.44
C LEU A 75 -6.43 -11.48 -6.47
N ASP A 76 -7.44 -12.27 -6.17
CA ASP A 76 -7.87 -13.36 -7.05
C ASP A 76 -8.44 -12.83 -8.38
N LEU A 77 -9.21 -11.74 -8.32
CA LEU A 77 -9.76 -11.11 -9.52
C LEU A 77 -8.68 -10.45 -10.38
N TYR A 78 -7.74 -9.71 -9.79
CA TYR A 78 -6.62 -9.13 -10.55
C TYR A 78 -5.78 -10.21 -11.24
N ARG A 79 -5.59 -11.38 -10.61
CA ARG A 79 -4.94 -12.52 -11.25
C ARG A 79 -5.75 -13.07 -12.41
N ALA A 80 -7.07 -13.20 -12.25
CA ALA A 80 -7.96 -13.72 -13.29
C ALA A 80 -7.94 -12.84 -14.56
N VAL A 81 -7.93 -11.51 -14.39
CA VAL A 81 -7.89 -10.54 -15.50
C VAL A 81 -6.47 -10.18 -15.95
N GLY A 82 -5.44 -10.80 -15.37
CA GLY A 82 -4.03 -10.55 -15.74
C GLY A 82 -3.49 -9.16 -15.35
N ASP A 83 -4.11 -8.45 -14.41
CA ASP A 83 -3.65 -7.15 -13.93
C ASP A 83 -2.51 -7.30 -12.90
N THR A 84 -1.28 -7.25 -13.39
CA THR A 84 -0.06 -7.35 -12.57
C THR A 84 0.06 -6.22 -11.54
N ARG A 85 -0.36 -5.00 -11.89
CA ARG A 85 -0.31 -3.84 -11.00
C ARG A 85 -1.35 -3.99 -9.87
N GLY A 86 -2.54 -4.44 -10.21
CA GLY A 86 -3.60 -4.78 -9.27
C GLY A 86 -3.19 -5.90 -8.31
N GLU A 87 -2.56 -6.97 -8.81
CA GLU A 87 -2.01 -8.05 -7.98
C GLU A 87 -1.00 -7.50 -6.96
N ALA A 88 -0.09 -6.63 -7.42
CA ALA A 88 0.89 -5.99 -6.54
C ALA A 88 0.22 -5.15 -5.45
N ALA A 89 -0.82 -4.39 -5.79
CA ALA A 89 -1.57 -3.56 -4.85
C ALA A 89 -2.32 -4.39 -3.80
N ALA A 90 -3.00 -5.47 -4.21
CA ALA A 90 -3.72 -6.33 -3.29
C ALA A 90 -2.77 -7.03 -2.31
N LEU A 91 -1.65 -7.58 -2.81
CA LEU A 91 -0.61 -8.18 -1.96
C LEU A 91 0.02 -7.19 -0.98
N PHE A 92 0.22 -5.94 -1.41
CA PHE A 92 0.70 -4.87 -0.54
C PHE A 92 -0.23 -4.68 0.66
N TRP A 93 -1.54 -4.58 0.43
CA TRP A 93 -2.52 -4.36 1.49
C TRP A 93 -2.70 -5.57 2.41
N ILE A 94 -2.64 -6.80 1.88
CA ILE A 94 -2.59 -8.01 2.71
C ILE A 94 -1.37 -7.96 3.63
N GLY A 95 -0.19 -7.62 3.08
CA GLY A 95 1.03 -7.44 3.87
C GLY A 95 0.88 -6.38 4.96
N CYS A 96 0.30 -5.22 4.64
CA CYS A 96 0.04 -4.17 5.61
C CYS A 96 -0.92 -4.61 6.73
N LEU A 97 -1.99 -5.33 6.41
CA LEU A 97 -2.92 -5.85 7.41
C LEU A 97 -2.18 -6.76 8.41
N HIS A 98 -1.43 -7.73 7.91
CA HIS A 98 -0.67 -8.63 8.76
C HIS A 98 0.39 -7.89 9.60
N GLN A 99 1.14 -6.95 9.00
CA GLN A 99 2.17 -6.19 9.70
C GLN A 99 1.61 -5.25 10.78
N PHE A 100 0.61 -4.42 10.47
CA PHE A 100 0.14 -3.38 11.40
C PHE A 100 -0.95 -3.82 12.33
N ILE A 101 -1.94 -4.56 11.82
CA ILE A 101 -3.12 -4.93 12.60
C ILE A 101 -2.83 -6.19 13.40
N ARG A 102 -2.29 -7.23 12.74
CA ARG A 102 -2.05 -8.54 13.38
C ARG A 102 -0.68 -8.70 14.00
N ARG A 103 0.27 -7.79 13.73
CA ARG A 103 1.67 -7.85 14.21
C ARG A 103 2.36 -9.16 13.80
N ASP A 104 2.10 -9.59 12.59
CA ASP A 104 2.55 -10.86 12.01
C ASP A 104 3.46 -10.58 10.80
N ASP A 105 4.74 -10.33 11.10
CA ASP A 105 5.75 -10.11 10.06
C ASP A 105 6.10 -11.40 9.29
N GLU A 106 5.84 -12.59 9.86
CA GLU A 106 6.08 -13.88 9.19
C GLU A 106 5.19 -14.02 7.95
N THR A 107 3.91 -13.63 8.06
CA THR A 107 3.00 -13.59 6.90
C THR A 107 3.18 -12.33 6.07
N ALA A 108 3.44 -11.17 6.68
CA ALA A 108 3.49 -9.90 5.95
C ALA A 108 4.67 -9.81 4.97
N VAL A 109 5.88 -10.23 5.39
CA VAL A 109 7.10 -10.04 4.59
C VAL A 109 7.03 -10.75 3.23
N PRO A 110 6.60 -12.02 3.11
CA PRO A 110 6.42 -12.68 1.81
C PRO A 110 5.44 -11.94 0.89
N CYS A 111 4.32 -11.43 1.42
CA CYS A 111 3.35 -10.64 0.66
C CYS A 111 3.97 -9.35 0.13
N LEU A 112 4.68 -8.61 0.98
CA LEU A 112 5.35 -7.36 0.62
C LEU A 112 6.48 -7.58 -0.39
N GLN A 113 7.25 -8.66 -0.28
CA GLN A 113 8.28 -9.02 -1.26
C GLN A 113 7.69 -9.36 -2.63
N ARG A 114 6.58 -10.09 -2.67
CA ARG A 114 5.89 -10.40 -3.93
C ARG A 114 5.27 -9.14 -4.54
N SER A 115 4.66 -8.29 -3.73
CA SER A 115 4.17 -6.97 -4.15
C SER A 115 5.28 -6.12 -4.77
N TYR A 116 6.45 -6.04 -4.12
CA TYR A 116 7.61 -5.31 -4.64
C TYR A 116 8.04 -5.80 -6.03
N ARG A 117 8.14 -7.13 -6.22
CA ARG A 117 8.54 -7.70 -7.52
C ARG A 117 7.53 -7.38 -8.62
N LEU A 118 6.25 -7.61 -8.36
CA LEU A 118 5.17 -7.36 -9.32
C LEU A 118 5.05 -5.86 -9.66
N ALA A 119 5.22 -4.98 -8.67
CA ALA A 119 5.24 -3.54 -8.90
C ALA A 119 6.42 -3.11 -9.78
N ALA A 120 7.59 -3.74 -9.63
CA ALA A 120 8.73 -3.50 -10.51
C ALA A 120 8.46 -4.00 -11.93
N GLU A 121 7.85 -5.18 -12.08
CA GLU A 121 7.44 -5.75 -13.38
C GLU A 121 6.41 -4.86 -14.11
N SER A 122 5.47 -4.28 -13.37
CA SER A 122 4.45 -3.37 -13.91
C SER A 122 4.89 -1.91 -14.04
N GLY A 123 6.12 -1.57 -13.60
CA GLY A 123 6.62 -0.20 -13.57
C GLY A 123 5.91 0.74 -12.57
N ASP A 124 5.22 0.21 -11.55
CA ASP A 124 4.56 1.01 -10.52
C ASP A 124 5.53 1.37 -9.39
N ALA A 125 6.30 2.44 -9.61
CA ALA A 125 7.24 2.98 -8.62
C ALA A 125 6.57 3.39 -7.30
N GLY A 126 5.26 3.71 -7.32
CA GLY A 126 4.49 4.07 -6.14
C GLY A 126 4.33 2.89 -5.20
N ILE A 127 3.75 1.78 -5.69
CA ILE A 127 3.60 0.53 -4.92
C ILE A 127 4.97 -0.02 -4.52
N GLN A 128 5.94 0.02 -5.43
CA GLN A 128 7.30 -0.45 -5.16
C GLN A 128 7.94 0.30 -3.97
N SER A 129 7.80 1.63 -3.94
CA SER A 129 8.32 2.44 -2.83
C SER A 129 7.60 2.18 -1.50
N GLU A 130 6.29 1.94 -1.51
CA GLU A 130 5.55 1.58 -0.30
C GLU A 130 5.99 0.20 0.21
N ALA A 131 6.04 -0.82 -0.65
CA ALA A 131 6.48 -2.16 -0.27
C ALA A 131 7.88 -2.14 0.36
N LEU A 132 8.83 -1.39 -0.22
CA LEU A 132 10.16 -1.22 0.36
C LEU A 132 10.14 -0.56 1.73
N ARG A 133 9.30 0.46 1.95
CA ARG A 133 9.16 1.10 3.26
C ARG A 133 8.73 0.10 4.33
N HIS A 134 7.74 -0.72 4.01
CA HIS A 134 7.20 -1.72 4.92
C HIS A 134 8.16 -2.89 5.19
N LEU A 135 8.91 -3.31 4.17
CA LEU A 135 10.02 -4.26 4.33
C LEU A 135 11.12 -3.69 5.23
N GLY A 136 11.45 -2.40 5.06
CA GLY A 136 12.41 -1.69 5.92
C GLY A 136 11.97 -1.66 7.38
N ILE A 137 10.69 -1.40 7.64
CA ILE A 137 10.10 -1.46 8.99
C ILE A 137 10.22 -2.87 9.59
N ALA A 138 9.89 -3.92 8.83
CA ALA A 138 10.03 -5.31 9.29
C ALA A 138 11.50 -5.69 9.55
N ALA A 139 12.43 -5.22 8.70
CA ALA A 139 13.86 -5.45 8.90
C ALA A 139 14.38 -4.75 10.16
N HIS A 140 13.93 -3.53 10.44
CA HIS A 140 14.25 -2.81 11.66
C HIS A 140 13.72 -3.54 12.91
N ALA A 141 12.45 -3.97 12.88
CA ALA A 141 11.85 -4.73 13.98
C ALA A 141 12.60 -6.05 14.27
N ALA A 142 13.16 -6.67 13.23
CA ALA A 142 13.99 -7.87 13.35
C ALA A 142 15.49 -7.59 13.65
N GLY A 143 15.86 -6.35 13.97
CA GLY A 143 17.24 -5.95 14.30
C GLY A 143 18.21 -5.90 13.12
N ARG A 144 17.73 -6.06 11.88
CA ARG A 144 18.55 -6.00 10.66
C ARG A 144 18.71 -4.55 10.18
N LEU A 145 19.43 -3.75 10.97
CA LEU A 145 19.50 -2.29 10.80
C LEU A 145 20.04 -1.84 9.43
N ASP A 146 21.05 -2.51 8.89
CA ASP A 146 21.62 -2.14 7.57
C ASP A 146 20.63 -2.45 6.44
N SER A 147 20.01 -3.63 6.45
CA SER A 147 18.95 -3.97 5.49
C SER A 147 17.76 -3.02 5.58
N ALA A 148 17.39 -2.59 6.79
CA ALA A 148 16.31 -1.65 7.01
C ALA A 148 16.64 -0.27 6.39
N ARG A 149 17.88 0.19 6.58
CA ARG A 149 18.38 1.43 5.98
C ARG A 149 18.31 1.36 4.46
N ASP A 150 18.89 0.33 3.86
CA ASP A 150 18.95 0.19 2.40
C ASP A 150 17.55 0.24 1.77
N GLN A 151 16.59 -0.45 2.39
CA GLN A 151 15.20 -0.49 1.94
C GLN A 151 14.50 0.88 2.07
N LEU A 152 14.72 1.60 3.17
CA LEU A 152 14.15 2.95 3.37
C LEU A 152 14.80 4.00 2.46
N GLU A 153 16.11 3.90 2.21
CA GLU A 153 16.83 4.78 1.27
C GLU A 153 16.36 4.58 -0.16
N GLU A 154 16.21 3.32 -0.60
CA GLU A 154 15.70 2.99 -1.93
C GLU A 154 14.24 3.43 -2.10
N SER A 155 13.40 3.21 -1.09
CA SER A 155 12.04 3.77 -1.07
C SER A 155 12.05 5.29 -1.21
N SER A 156 12.97 5.98 -0.53
CA SER A 156 13.11 7.43 -0.60
C SER A 156 13.58 7.90 -1.97
N ARG A 157 14.48 7.16 -2.63
CA ARG A 157 14.91 7.45 -4.01
C ARG A 157 13.73 7.43 -4.97
N LEU A 158 12.95 6.34 -4.98
CA LEU A 158 11.75 6.20 -5.82
C LEU A 158 10.71 7.29 -5.56
N ARG A 159 10.51 7.68 -4.29
CA ARG A 159 9.59 8.77 -3.91
C ARG A 159 10.09 10.13 -4.36
N ARG A 160 11.40 10.41 -4.34
CA ARG A 160 11.97 11.65 -4.90
C ARG A 160 11.75 11.71 -6.41
N GLU A 161 12.02 10.62 -7.12
CA GLU A 161 11.86 10.53 -8.58
C GLU A 161 10.41 10.77 -9.03
N SER A 162 9.44 10.37 -8.21
CA SER A 162 8.00 10.60 -8.44
C SER A 162 7.46 11.90 -7.84
N GLY A 163 8.29 12.70 -7.16
CA GLY A 163 7.87 13.95 -6.51
C GLY A 163 7.09 13.78 -5.19
N ASN A 164 7.01 12.57 -4.64
CA ASN A 164 6.36 12.28 -3.35
C ASN A 164 7.26 12.66 -2.15
N LEU A 165 7.56 13.95 -2.00
CA LEU A 165 8.38 14.46 -0.91
C LEU A 165 7.80 14.22 0.50
N PRO A 166 6.47 14.28 0.75
CA PRO A 166 5.91 13.87 2.04
C PRO A 166 6.27 12.42 2.41
N GLY A 167 6.24 11.51 1.43
CA GLY A 167 6.64 10.13 1.65
C GLY A 167 8.13 9.97 1.96
N VAL A 168 9.00 10.83 1.40
CA VAL A 168 10.43 10.88 1.77
C VAL A 168 10.58 11.28 3.24
N ALA A 169 9.90 12.35 3.69
CA ALA A 169 9.92 12.75 5.10
C ALA A 169 9.39 11.66 6.04
N SER A 170 8.40 10.88 5.59
CA SER A 170 7.89 9.72 6.34
C SER A 170 8.97 8.64 6.52
N ASN A 171 9.71 8.30 5.45
CA ASN A 171 10.81 7.32 5.54
C ASN A 171 11.94 7.79 6.45
N MET A 172 12.21 9.09 6.49
CA MET A 172 13.25 9.68 7.35
C MET A 172 12.99 9.45 8.84
N ILE A 173 11.74 9.33 9.27
CA ILE A 173 11.43 8.92 10.66
C ILE A 173 12.03 7.53 10.95
N GLY A 174 11.88 6.58 10.03
CA GLY A 174 12.46 5.24 10.17
C GLY A 174 14.00 5.26 10.16
N LEU A 175 14.59 6.08 9.28
CA LEU A 175 16.05 6.28 9.24
C LEU A 175 16.59 6.90 10.53
N ALA A 176 15.85 7.81 11.15
CA ALA A 176 16.20 8.38 12.44
C ALA A 176 16.20 7.31 13.54
N TYR A 177 15.17 6.44 13.60
CA TYR A 177 15.15 5.33 14.56
C TYR A 177 16.34 4.38 14.36
N ILE A 178 16.70 4.07 13.11
CA ILE A 178 17.89 3.27 12.81
C ILE A 178 19.16 3.97 13.29
N ALA A 179 19.31 5.29 13.09
CA ALA A 179 20.46 6.04 13.57
C ALA A 179 20.57 6.03 15.11
N ALA A 180 19.44 6.23 15.81
CA ALA A 180 19.41 6.14 17.27
C ALA A 180 19.77 4.73 17.77
N ALA A 181 19.25 3.67 17.14
CA ALA A 181 19.59 2.29 17.46
C ALA A 181 21.07 1.93 17.22
N GLN A 182 21.78 2.73 16.42
CA GLN A 182 23.22 2.60 16.17
C GLN A 182 24.08 3.55 17.04
N ASP A 183 23.53 4.08 18.14
CA ASP A 183 24.22 5.01 19.04
C ASP A 183 24.67 6.32 18.34
N ARG A 184 23.88 6.77 17.35
CA ARG A 184 24.09 8.03 16.61
C ARG A 184 22.93 9.00 16.83
N PRO A 185 22.66 9.45 18.08
CA PRO A 185 21.51 10.30 18.39
C PRO A 185 21.57 11.69 17.73
N ALA A 186 22.77 12.25 17.54
CA ALA A 186 22.93 13.53 16.84
C ALA A 186 22.47 13.45 15.38
N ASP A 187 22.80 12.33 14.70
CA ASP A 187 22.37 12.10 13.32
C ASP A 187 20.86 11.87 13.24
N ALA A 188 20.28 11.13 14.20
CA ALA A 188 18.84 10.94 14.29
C ALA A 188 18.09 12.27 14.39
N ILE A 189 18.54 13.20 15.24
CA ILE A 189 17.95 14.53 15.39
C ILE A 189 18.07 15.34 14.09
N ALA A 190 19.24 15.33 13.45
CA ALA A 190 19.44 16.03 12.18
C ALA A 190 18.52 15.51 11.07
N ILE A 191 18.34 14.19 10.99
CA ILE A 191 17.40 13.56 10.05
C ILE A 191 15.96 14.03 10.35
N LEU A 192 15.54 14.07 11.62
CA LEU A 192 14.20 14.54 11.99
C LEU A 192 13.99 16.04 11.70
N ASP A 193 15.04 16.86 11.83
CA ASP A 193 14.99 18.29 11.48
C ASP A 193 14.72 18.47 9.98
N GLU A 194 15.46 17.77 9.12
CA GLU A 194 15.28 17.81 7.67
C GLU A 194 13.89 17.27 7.28
N ALA A 195 13.47 16.15 7.86
CA ALA A 195 12.14 15.57 7.61
C ALA A 195 11.02 16.57 7.97
N GLN A 196 11.19 17.33 9.05
CA GLN A 196 10.21 18.30 9.52
C GLN A 196 10.09 19.50 8.56
N VAL A 197 11.20 19.96 7.99
CA VAL A 197 11.20 21.02 6.96
C VAL A 197 10.39 20.58 5.75
N ILE A 198 10.65 19.37 5.23
CA ILE A 198 9.92 18.82 4.09
C ILE A 198 8.43 18.65 4.43
N ALA A 199 8.11 18.02 5.56
CA ALA A 199 6.73 17.77 5.96
C ALA A 199 5.92 19.06 6.11
N ARG A 200 6.51 20.13 6.69
CA ARG A 200 5.85 21.44 6.83
C ARG A 200 5.65 22.14 5.49
N ALA A 201 6.66 22.12 4.62
CA ALA A 201 6.58 22.72 3.28
C ALA A 201 5.42 22.14 2.44
N HIS A 202 5.09 20.86 2.66
CA HIS A 202 4.02 20.16 1.97
C HIS A 202 2.72 20.01 2.79
N GLN A 203 2.57 20.71 3.92
CA GLN A 203 1.38 20.65 4.79
C GLN A 203 1.03 19.21 5.24
N ALA A 204 2.03 18.35 5.42
CA ALA A 204 1.87 16.96 5.84
C ALA A 204 1.72 16.85 7.36
N HIS A 205 0.63 17.41 7.91
CA HIS A 205 0.40 17.55 9.35
C HIS A 205 0.48 16.23 10.13
N ALA A 206 0.05 15.11 9.55
CA ALA A 206 0.17 13.80 10.18
C ALA A 206 1.64 13.36 10.36
N ILE A 207 2.48 13.60 9.34
CA ILE A 207 3.91 13.29 9.41
C ILE A 207 4.61 14.20 10.41
N VAL A 208 4.24 15.49 10.49
CA VAL A 208 4.76 16.40 11.51
C VAL A 208 4.51 15.85 12.92
N ARG A 209 3.28 15.37 13.21
CA ARG A 209 2.99 14.74 14.51
C ARG A 209 3.83 13.49 14.77
N HIS A 210 4.04 12.65 13.75
CA HIS A 210 4.89 11.45 13.91
C HIS A 210 6.36 11.82 14.17
N ILE A 211 6.87 12.89 13.55
CA ILE A 211 8.22 13.42 13.83
C ILE A 211 8.32 13.90 15.28
N GLU A 212 7.34 14.66 15.76
CA GLU A 212 7.31 15.14 17.15
C GLU A 212 7.27 13.97 18.15
N GLN A 213 6.47 12.94 17.88
CA GLN A 213 6.44 11.72 18.68
C GLN A 213 7.79 10.99 18.66
N ALA A 214 8.42 10.85 17.48
CA ALA A 214 9.72 10.21 17.35
C ALA A 214 10.80 10.92 18.18
N ARG A 215 10.80 12.26 18.21
CA ARG A 215 11.72 13.02 19.07
C ARG A 215 11.55 12.75 20.55
N THR A 216 10.32 12.52 21.01
CA THR A 216 10.06 12.24 22.42
C THR A 216 10.38 10.80 22.84
N ALA A 217 10.49 9.88 21.88
CA ALA A 217 10.72 8.46 22.12
C ALA A 217 12.21 8.07 22.06
N MET A 218 13.09 8.98 21.63
CA MET A 218 14.55 8.81 21.57
C MET A 218 15.22 9.47 22.76
#